data_AF-A0A3S4K9R1-F1
#
_entry.id   AF-A0A3S4K9R1-F1
#
_cell.length_a   1.000
_cell.length_b   1.000
_cell.length_c   1.000
_cell.angle_alpha   90.00
_cell.angle_beta   90.00
_cell.angle_gamma   90.00
#
_symmetry.space_group_name_H-M   'P 1'
#
loop_
_entity.id
_entity.type
_entity.pdbx_description
1 polymer ?
#
loop_
_entity_poly.entity_id
_entity_poly.type
_entity_poly.pdbx_seq_one_letter_code
_entity_poly.pdbx_strand_id
1 'polypeptide(L)'
;MLTGHPQKMLNREWQVVQSILSGNQPQALHGSQGKGTTLGNQLEVIPADRTWRPRLQNKPKVDGPQSAIVTGPAGRGNLLR
;
A
#
# COMPACT_ATOMS: atom_id res chain seq x y z
N MET A 1 1.31 -14.82 -16.39
CA MET A 1 0.70 -14.29 -17.63
C MET A 1 -0.79 -14.64 -17.64
N LEU A 2 -1.67 -13.71 -18.02
CA LEU A 2 -3.09 -14.02 -18.22
C LEU A 2 -3.26 -14.70 -19.59
N THR A 3 -4.06 -15.77 -19.65
CA THR A 3 -4.35 -16.53 -20.87
C THR A 3 -5.81 -16.96 -20.91
N GLY A 4 -6.38 -17.15 -22.09
CA GLY A 4 -7.76 -17.64 -22.27
C GLY A 4 -8.86 -16.57 -22.13
N HIS A 5 -8.49 -15.30 -21.95
CA HIS A 5 -9.45 -14.20 -21.93
C HIS A 5 -10.02 -13.95 -23.34
N PRO A 6 -11.35 -13.78 -23.51
CA PRO A 6 -11.98 -13.56 -24.82
C PRO A 6 -11.40 -12.36 -25.59
N GLN A 7 -11.09 -11.29 -24.86
CA GLN A 7 -10.35 -10.15 -25.40
C GLN A 7 -8.86 -10.45 -25.47
N LYS A 8 -8.34 -10.67 -26.69
CA LYS A 8 -6.94 -11.06 -26.94
C LYS A 8 -5.91 -10.13 -26.32
N MET A 9 -6.15 -8.82 -26.33
CA MET A 9 -5.20 -7.83 -25.77
C MET A 9 -4.95 -7.99 -24.26
N LEU A 10 -5.85 -8.64 -23.53
CA LEU A 10 -5.67 -8.89 -22.09
C LEU A 10 -4.80 -10.11 -21.81
N ASN A 11 -4.59 -10.99 -22.79
CA ASN A 11 -3.75 -12.19 -22.63
C ASN A 11 -2.27 -11.82 -22.72
N ARG A 12 -1.75 -11.24 -21.64
CA ARG A 12 -0.38 -10.72 -21.53
C ARG A 12 0.14 -10.84 -20.10
N GLU A 13 1.38 -10.44 -19.90
CA GLU A 13 1.95 -10.32 -18.56
C GLU A 13 1.40 -9.10 -17.81
N TRP A 14 1.10 -9.32 -16.54
CA TRP A 14 0.51 -8.35 -15.63
C TRP A 14 1.33 -8.31 -14.34
N GLN A 15 1.65 -7.10 -13.88
CA GLN A 15 2.21 -6.85 -12.56
C GLN A 15 1.06 -6.58 -11.58
N VAL A 16 1.05 -7.28 -10.45
CA VAL A 16 0.11 -7.02 -9.35
C VAL A 16 0.61 -5.82 -8.54
N VAL A 17 -0.27 -4.84 -8.32
CA VAL A 17 0.04 -3.63 -7.54
C VAL A 17 -0.75 -3.56 -6.24
N GLN A 18 -1.84 -4.33 -6.10
CA GLN A 18 -2.60 -4.52 -4.87
C GLN A 18 -3.31 -5.88 -4.87
N SER A 19 -3.52 -6.46 -3.69
CA SER A 19 -4.32 -7.68 -3.49
C SER A 19 -5.16 -7.56 -2.23
N ILE A 20 -6.44 -7.91 -2.33
CA ILE A 20 -7.40 -7.99 -1.22
C ILE A 20 -7.88 -9.43 -1.14
N LEU A 21 -7.50 -10.12 -0.07
CA LEU A 21 -7.86 -11.51 0.18
C LEU A 21 -8.97 -11.58 1.23
N SER A 22 -10.06 -12.28 0.91
CA SER A 22 -11.18 -12.52 1.81
C SER A 22 -11.43 -14.02 1.96
N GLY A 23 -11.63 -14.48 3.19
CA GLY A 23 -11.93 -15.87 3.50
C GLY A 23 -13.24 -15.98 4.27
N ASN A 24 -14.05 -16.97 3.92
CA ASN A 24 -15.23 -17.35 4.69
C ASN A 24 -15.16 -18.85 5.02
N GLN A 25 -15.17 -19.16 6.31
CA GLN A 25 -15.02 -20.53 6.81
C GLN A 25 -16.22 -20.91 7.69
N PRO A 26 -17.35 -21.33 7.09
CA PRO A 26 -18.57 -21.65 7.84
C PRO A 26 -18.37 -22.79 8.84
N GLN A 27 -17.55 -23.80 8.53
CA GLN A 27 -17.36 -24.96 9.40
C GLN A 27 -16.62 -24.67 10.71
N ALA A 28 -16.08 -23.46 10.87
CA ALA A 28 -15.56 -23.01 12.17
C ALA A 28 -16.70 -22.84 13.22
N LEU A 29 -17.95 -22.68 12.77
CA LEU A 29 -19.14 -22.64 13.61
C LEU A 29 -19.73 -24.04 13.81
N HIS A 30 -19.98 -24.43 15.06
CA HIS A 30 -20.69 -25.66 15.40
C HIS A 30 -22.07 -25.68 14.73
N GLY A 31 -22.43 -26.80 14.08
CA GLY A 31 -23.70 -26.95 13.36
C GLY A 31 -23.69 -26.54 11.88
N SER A 32 -22.57 -26.01 11.37
CA SER A 32 -22.41 -25.63 9.94
C SER A 32 -21.86 -26.76 9.07
N GLN A 33 -22.17 -28.02 9.41
CA GLN A 33 -21.74 -29.19 8.66
C GLN A 33 -22.22 -29.12 7.20
N GLY A 34 -21.36 -29.45 6.25
CA GLY A 34 -21.66 -29.48 4.82
C GLY A 34 -21.47 -28.17 4.04
N LYS A 35 -21.13 -27.05 4.70
CA LYS A 35 -20.74 -25.80 4.00
C LYS A 35 -19.21 -25.73 3.87
N GLY A 36 -18.72 -25.61 2.64
CA GLY A 36 -17.28 -25.50 2.36
C GLY A 36 -16.70 -24.12 2.70
N THR A 37 -15.36 -24.07 2.82
CA THR A 37 -14.60 -22.82 2.94
C THR A 37 -14.49 -22.14 1.58
N THR A 38 -14.71 -20.82 1.54
CA THR A 38 -14.47 -20.01 0.34
C THR A 38 -13.34 -19.01 0.57
N LEU A 39 -12.56 -18.80 -0.49
CA LEU A 39 -11.50 -17.80 -0.54
C LEU A 39 -11.70 -16.95 -1.79
N GLY A 40 -11.83 -15.65 -1.63
CA GLY A 40 -11.89 -14.66 -2.70
C GLY A 40 -10.63 -13.82 -2.72
N ASN A 41 -10.09 -13.53 -3.91
CA ASN A 41 -8.99 -12.58 -4.07
C ASN A 41 -9.33 -11.57 -5.15
N GLN A 42 -9.27 -10.29 -4.79
CA GLN A 42 -9.38 -9.17 -5.72
C GLN A 42 -8.00 -8.55 -5.95
N LEU A 43 -7.58 -8.50 -7.21
CA LEU A 43 -6.27 -7.99 -7.61
C LEU A 43 -6.42 -6.69 -8.39
N GLU A 44 -5.58 -5.70 -8.07
CA GLU A 44 -5.33 -4.57 -8.98
C GLU A 44 -4.02 -4.84 -9.72
N VAL A 45 -4.05 -4.69 -11.05
CA VAL A 45 -2.94 -5.05 -11.92
C VAL A 45 -2.64 -3.95 -12.94
N ILE A 46 -1.38 -3.86 -13.34
CA ILE A 46 -0.92 -3.04 -14.46
C ILE A 46 -0.18 -3.92 -15.48
N PRO A 47 -0.10 -3.52 -16.76
CA PRO A 47 0.76 -4.21 -17.72
C PRO A 47 2.20 -4.31 -17.22
N ALA A 48 2.83 -5.50 -17.35
CA ALA A 48 4.17 -5.75 -16.80
C ALA A 48 5.30 -4.91 -17.44
N ASP A 49 5.05 -4.32 -18.62
CA ASP A 49 5.97 -3.41 -19.32
C ASP A 49 5.88 -1.95 -18.81
N ARG A 50 5.02 -1.67 -17.83
CA ARG A 50 4.90 -0.35 -17.21
C ARG A 50 5.57 -0.30 -15.86
N THR A 51 6.40 0.73 -15.64
CA THR A 51 6.94 1.03 -14.32
C THR A 51 5.85 1.55 -13.39
N TRP A 52 5.59 0.83 -12.29
CA TRP A 52 4.72 1.31 -11.23
C TRP A 52 5.35 2.47 -10.44
N ARG A 53 4.54 3.46 -10.07
CA ARG A 53 4.94 4.53 -9.13
C ARG A 53 3.85 4.71 -8.07
N PRO A 54 4.20 4.71 -6.78
CA PRO A 54 3.22 4.99 -5.73
C PRO A 54 2.70 6.43 -5.86
N ARG A 55 1.46 6.66 -5.41
CA ARG A 55 0.98 8.03 -5.24
C ARG A 55 1.85 8.75 -4.22
N LEU A 56 2.26 9.97 -4.56
CA LEU A 56 3.01 10.83 -3.65
C LEU A 56 2.17 11.09 -2.40
N GLN A 57 2.76 10.85 -1.24
CA GLN A 57 2.17 11.28 0.03
C GLN A 57 2.26 12.80 0.15
N ASN A 58 1.32 13.38 0.91
CA ASN A 58 1.38 14.80 1.22
C ASN A 58 2.72 15.10 1.89
N LYS A 59 3.43 16.10 1.35
CA LYS A 59 4.66 16.57 1.99
C LYS A 59 4.31 17.08 3.39
N PRO A 60 5.08 16.73 4.42
CA PRO A 60 4.90 17.34 5.72
C PRO A 60 5.06 18.86 5.56
N LYS A 61 4.06 19.59 6.05
CA LYS A 61 4.03 21.04 6.01
C LYS A 61 4.05 21.53 7.46
N VAL A 62 4.94 22.47 7.75
CA VAL A 62 4.89 23.24 8.98
C VAL A 62 4.01 24.45 8.70
N ASP A 63 2.95 24.61 9.49
CA ASP A 63 2.12 25.81 9.43
C ASP A 63 2.74 26.90 10.33
N GLY A 64 3.29 27.92 9.68
CA GLY A 64 3.81 29.12 10.34
C GLY A 64 5.26 29.05 10.82
N PRO A 65 5.81 30.17 11.31
CA PRO A 65 7.17 30.23 11.83
C PRO A 65 7.35 29.37 13.08
N GLN A 66 8.50 28.70 13.19
CA GLN A 66 8.89 27.99 14.42
C GLN A 66 10.16 28.61 15.01
N SER A 67 10.11 28.93 16.30
CA SER A 67 11.30 29.31 17.07
C SER A 67 12.16 28.08 17.35
N ALA A 68 13.47 28.20 17.17
CA ALA A 68 14.43 27.15 17.47
C ALA A 68 15.39 27.61 18.57
N ILE A 69 15.81 26.69 19.43
CA ILE A 69 16.89 26.93 20.40
C ILE A 69 18.20 26.58 19.69
N VAL A 70 19.14 27.53 19.67
CA VAL A 70 20.48 27.29 19.14
C VAL A 70 21.21 26.38 20.10
N THR A 71 21.51 25.16 19.67
CA THR A 71 22.26 24.17 20.47
C THR A 71 23.66 23.98 19.91
N GLY A 72 24.64 23.87 20.81
CA GLY A 72 26.05 23.65 20.52
C GLY A 72 26.80 23.19 21.78
N PRO A 73 28.04 22.68 21.65
CA PRO A 73 28.82 22.24 22.80
C PRO A 73 28.97 23.35 23.84
N ALA A 74 28.94 22.99 25.13
CA ALA A 74 29.16 23.95 26.21
C ALA A 74 30.55 24.59 26.06
N GLY A 75 30.60 25.89 25.74
CA GLY A 75 31.87 26.60 25.56
C GLY A 75 31.89 27.85 24.68
N ARG A 76 30.77 28.31 24.09
CA ARG A 76 30.72 29.61 23.39
C ARG A 76 29.64 30.50 23.99
N GLY A 77 30.04 31.37 24.91
CA GLY A 77 29.18 32.36 25.54
C GLY A 77 29.01 33.63 24.70
N ASN A 78 27.79 34.15 24.78
CA ASN A 78 27.34 35.55 24.77
C ASN A 78 27.68 36.52 23.61
N LEU A 79 26.73 37.46 23.41
CA LEU A 79 26.62 38.54 22.39
C LEU A 79 25.94 38.02 21.10
N LEU A 80 24.68 38.38 20.82
CA LEU A 80 24.20 39.73 20.55
C LEU A 80 22.76 39.96 21.04
N ARG A 81 22.48 41.24 21.33
CA ARG A 81 21.19 41.89 21.59
C ARG A 81 20.00 41.34 20.83
#